data_AF-A0A0B8P9N5-F1
#
_entry.id   AF-A0A0B8P9N5-F1
#
_cell.length_a   1.000
_cell.length_b   1.000
_cell.length_c   1.000
_cell.angle_alpha   90.00
_cell.angle_beta   90.00
_cell.angle_gamma   90.00
#
_symmetry.space_group_name_H-M   'P 1'
#
loop_
_entity.id
_entity.type
_entity.pdbx_description
1 polymer ?
#
loop_
_entity_poly.entity_id
_entity_poly.type
_entity_poly.pdbx_seq_one_letter_code
_entity_poly.pdbx_strand_id
1 'polypeptide(L)' 'MVPNLKGFCDSFPELSVDIHLSDTQVDLVEGGFDIAIRNATLPSSNLVARKLVSDKRILCASKAI' A
#
# COMPACT_ATOMS: atom_id res chain seq x y z
N MET A 1 2.97 -3.03 -9.78
CA MET A 1 2.31 -2.75 -8.50
C MET A 1 1.04 -1.96 -8.79
N VAL A 2 -0.06 -2.27 -8.10
CA VAL A 2 -1.42 -1.67 -8.22
C VAL A 2 -2.17 -1.90 -9.56
N PRO A 3 -2.40 -3.16 -9.99
CA PRO A 3 -3.09 -3.45 -11.26
C PRO A 3 -4.50 -2.86 -11.36
N ASN A 4 -5.18 -2.67 -10.22
CA ASN A 4 -6.55 -2.15 -10.17
C ASN A 4 -6.63 -0.61 -10.10
N LEU A 5 -5.50 0.10 -10.00
CA LEU A 5 -5.51 1.57 -9.88
C LEU A 5 -6.16 2.22 -11.10
N LYS A 6 -5.83 1.71 -12.30
CA LYS A 6 -6.39 2.25 -13.53
C LYS A 6 -7.92 2.20 -13.53
N GLY A 7 -8.48 1.02 -13.25
CA GLY A 7 -9.94 0.85 -13.20
C GLY A 7 -10.60 1.69 -12.11
N PHE A 8 -9.92 1.93 -11.00
CA PHE A 8 -10.39 2.84 -9.95
C PHE A 8 -10.43 4.28 -10.44
N CYS A 9 -9.35 4.80 -11.03
CA CYS A 9 -9.34 6.16 -11.58
C CYS A 9 -10.35 6.33 -12.74
N ASP A 10 -10.52 5.31 -13.59
CA ASP A 10 -11.52 5.31 -14.65
C ASP A 10 -12.96 5.40 -14.09
N SER A 11 -13.22 4.79 -12.92
CA SER A 11 -14.53 4.81 -12.27
C SER A 11 -14.82 6.12 -11.51
N PHE A 12 -13.77 6.88 -11.17
CA PHE A 12 -13.85 8.13 -10.41
C PHE A 12 -13.01 9.23 -11.07
N PRO A 13 -13.43 9.76 -12.24
CA PRO A 13 -12.61 10.66 -13.06
C PRO A 13 -12.34 12.03 -12.43
N GLU A 14 -13.14 12.44 -11.45
CA GLU A 14 -12.94 13.70 -10.70
C GLU A 14 -11.89 13.56 -9.60
N LEU A 15 -11.45 12.34 -9.27
CA LEU A 15 -10.45 12.08 -8.26
C LEU A 15 -9.04 12.16 -8.85
N SER A 16 -8.21 13.03 -8.27
CA SER A 16 -6.76 13.01 -8.51
C SER A 16 -6.08 12.14 -7.45
N VAL A 17 -5.23 11.20 -7.89
CA VAL A 17 -4.48 10.30 -6.99
C VAL A 17 -2.99 10.58 -7.14
N ASP A 18 -2.35 11.00 -6.05
CA ASP A 18 -0.89 11.05 -5.93
C ASP A 18 -0.38 9.80 -5.21
N ILE A 19 0.66 9.17 -5.74
CA ILE A 19 1.18 7.87 -5.26
C ILE A 19 2.66 7.96 -4.99
N HIS A 20 3.00 7.70 -3.73
CA HIS A 20 4.38 7.57 -3.28
C HIS A 20 4.67 6.10 -2.95
N LEU A 21 5.66 5.53 -3.63
CA LEU A 21 6.10 4.15 -3.41
C LEU A 21 7.45 4.17 -2.68
N SER A 22 7.46 3.63 -1.47
CA SER A 22 8.65 3.55 -0.63
C SER A 22 8.56 2.32 0.28
N ASP A 23 9.70 1.67 0.53
CA ASP A 23 9.82 0.62 1.55
C ASP A 23 9.99 1.20 2.97
N THR A 24 10.19 2.51 3.08
CA THR A 24 10.31 3.20 4.36
C THR A 24 8.94 3.44 4.99
N GLN A 25 8.84 3.21 6.30
CA GLN A 25 7.68 3.60 7.06
C GLN A 25 7.70 5.11 7.32
N VAL A 26 6.79 5.84 6.69
CA VAL A 26 6.63 7.30 6.88
C VAL A 26 5.44 7.57 7.82
N ASP A 27 5.49 8.62 8.62
CA ASP A 27 4.31 9.07 9.36
C ASP A 27 3.27 9.65 8.39
N LEU A 28 2.00 9.23 8.51
CA LEU A 28 0.93 9.66 7.60
C LEU A 28 0.61 11.15 7.79
N VAL A 29 0.62 11.63 9.03
CA VAL A 29 0.25 13.00 9.38
C VAL A 29 1.35 13.96 8.97
N GLU A 30 2.60 13.68 9.36
CA GLU A 30 3.74 14.54 8.98
C GLU A 30 4.00 14.51 7.47
N GLY A 31 3.75 13.37 6.82
CA GLY A 31 3.92 13.20 5.38
C GLY A 31 2.76 13.77 4.54
N GLY A 32 1.68 14.23 5.16
CA GLY A 32 0.51 14.75 4.44
C GLY A 32 -0.23 13.68 3.61
N PHE A 33 -0.22 12.43 4.06
CA PHE A 33 -0.87 11.31 3.39
C PHE A 33 -2.23 10.98 4.01
N ASP A 34 -3.25 10.81 3.17
CA ASP A 34 -4.58 10.37 3.63
C ASP A 34 -4.62 8.87 3.93
N ILE A 35 -3.90 8.07 3.13
CA ILE A 35 -3.96 6.60 3.15
C ILE A 35 -2.56 6.00 2.97
N ALA A 36 -2.24 4.97 3.76
CA ALA A 36 -1.09 4.10 3.51
C ALA A 36 -1.54 2.64 3.38
N ILE A 37 -1.00 1.96 2.38
CA ILE A 37 -1.11 0.50 2.22
C ILE A 37 0.21 -0.10 2.69
N ARG A 38 0.18 -0.88 3.78
CA ARG A 38 1.38 -1.45 4.40
C ARG A 38 1.28 -2.95 4.53
N ASN A 39 2.39 -3.63 4.22
CA ASN A 39 2.62 -5.03 4.57
C ASN A 39 3.53 -5.10 5.81
N ALA A 40 3.01 -4.64 6.95
CA ALA A 40 3.76 -4.55 8.20
C ALA A 40 2.84 -4.73 9.41
N THR A 41 3.42 -5.09 10.55
CA THR A 41 2.74 -4.99 11.83
C THR A 41 2.47 -3.52 12.13
N LEU A 42 1.22 -3.19 12.45
CA LEU A 42 0.84 -1.82 12.75
C LEU A 42 1.22 -1.48 14.19
N PRO A 43 1.97 -0.40 14.45
CA PRO A 43 2.25 0.07 15.80
C PRO A 43 0.96 0.59 16.46
N SER A 44 0.94 0.64 17.79
CA SER A 44 -0.15 1.30 18.52
C SER A 44 -0.23 2.76 18.09
N SER A 45 -1.39 3.17 17.60
CA SER A 45 -1.67 4.55 17.18
C SER A 45 -3.16 4.84 17.29
N ASN A 46 -3.54 6.11 17.16
CA ASN A 46 -4.94 6.53 17.04
C ASN A 46 -5.49 6.40 15.62
N LEU A 47 -4.72 5.79 14.70
CA LEU A 47 -5.13 5.60 13.31
C LEU A 47 -6.14 4.46 13.19
N VAL A 48 -7.11 4.62 12.30
CA VAL A 48 -8.04 3.55 11.95
C VAL A 48 -7.39 2.64 10.92
N ALA A 49 -7.32 1.34 11.24
CA ALA A 49 -6.76 0.33 10.36
C ALA A 49 -7.85 -0.63 9.85
N ARG A 50 -7.74 -1.01 8.57
CA ARG A 50 -8.55 -2.08 7.97
C ARG A 50 -7.63 -3.12 7.34
N LYS A 51 -7.79 -4.39 7.72
CA LYS A 51 -7.10 -5.51 7.07
C LYS A 51 -7.64 -5.68 5.64
N LEU A 52 -6.76 -5.57 4.64
CA LEU A 52 -7.12 -5.77 3.23
C LEU A 52 -7.04 -7.25 2.83
N VAL A 53 -5.92 -7.89 3.12
CA VAL A 53 -5.66 -9.30 2.81
C VAL A 53 -4.56 -9.83 3.73
N SER A 54 -4.40 -11.14 3.82
CA SER A 54 -3.21 -11.76 4.40
C SER A 54 -2.14 -11.93 3.32
N ASP A 55 -0.90 -11.53 3.60
CA ASP A 55 0.25 -11.80 2.72
C ASP A 55 0.85 -13.18 3.02
N LYS A 56 1.17 -13.96 1.98
CA LYS A 56 1.83 -15.27 2.09
C LYS A 56 3.17 -15.23 1.36
N ARG A 57 4.26 -15.22 2.12
CA ARG A 57 5.61 -15.31 1.57
C ARG A 57 5.91 -16.74 1.09
N ILE A 58 6.44 -16.84 -0.13
CA ILE A 58 6.86 -18.11 -0.74
C ILE A 58 8.38 -18.08 -0.85
N LEU A 59 9.05 -19.09 -0.30
CA LEU A 59 10.48 -19.28 -0.51
C LEU A 59 10.68 -19.91 -1.89
N CYS A 60 11.43 -19.23 -2.75
CA CYS A 60 11.75 -19.70 -4.08
C CYS A 60 13.14 -19.25 -4.50
N ALA A 61 13.71 -19.93 -5.48
CA ALA A 61 14.93 -19.56 -6.18
C ALA A 61 14.74 -19.83 -7.67
N SER A 62 15.51 -19.15 -8.52
CA SER A 62 15.60 -19.53 -9.93
C SER A 62 16.20 -20.94 -10.06
N LYS A 63 15.97 -21.60 -11.20
CA LYS A 63 16.67 -22.84 -11.51
C LYS A 63 18.19 -22.58 -11.51
N ALA A 64 18.97 -23.59 -11.14
CA ALA A 64 20.40 -23.58 -11.39
C ALA A 64 20.60 -23.45 -12.92
N ILE A 65 21.51 -22.56 -13.30
CA ILE A 65 21.95 -22.39 -14.70
C ILE A 65 22.88 -23.55 -15.04
#